data_AF-A0A7J0GNA2-F1
#
_entry.id   AF-A0A7J0GNA2-F1
#
_cell.length_a   1.000
_cell.length_b   1.000
_cell.length_c   1.000
_cell.angle_alpha   90.00
_cell.angle_beta   90.00
_cell.angle_gamma   90.00
#
_symmetry.space_group_name_H-M   'P 1'
#
loop_
_entity.id
_entity.type
_entity.pdbx_description
1 polymer ?
#
loop_
_entity_poly.entity_id
_entity_poly.type
_entity_poly.pdbx_seq_one_letter_code
_entity_poly.pdbx_strand_id
1 'polypeptide(L)'
;MGDAEFDLKAFVEAMKMDLRGLPDGTVVARLQPSRQNCLARESCITFTDGKVSQDLCLRLRNVECGEVELSLYWIRLPGVK
;
A
#
# COMPACT_ATOMS: atom_id res chain seq x y z
N MET A 1 18.48 13.29 -4.17
CA MET A 1 17.84 13.06 -2.86
C MET A 1 17.21 11.67 -2.89
N GLY A 2 18.05 10.64 -3.11
CA GLY A 2 17.66 9.22 -3.20
C GLY A 2 16.55 8.86 -4.19
N ASP A 3 16.23 7.57 -4.23
CA ASP A 3 15.10 6.99 -4.97
C ASP A 3 14.51 5.79 -4.22
N ALA A 4 13.22 5.51 -4.41
CA ALA A 4 12.57 4.32 -3.88
C ALA A 4 11.48 3.86 -4.85
N GLU A 5 11.24 2.55 -4.88
CA GLU A 5 10.21 1.92 -5.69
C GLU A 5 9.38 0.95 -4.85
N PHE A 6 8.11 0.81 -5.21
CA PHE A 6 7.17 -0.11 -4.58
C PHE A 6 6.21 -0.66 -5.64
N ASP A 7 5.66 -1.84 -5.37
CA ASP A 7 4.72 -2.51 -6.28
C ASP A 7 3.27 -2.27 -5.84
N LEU A 8 2.41 -1.95 -6.80
CA LEU A 8 0.97 -1.77 -6.63
C LEU A 8 0.19 -3.08 -6.80
N LYS A 9 0.84 -4.17 -7.21
CA LYS A 9 0.18 -5.45 -7.47
C LYS A 9 -0.66 -5.95 -6.29
N ALA A 10 -0.09 -5.96 -5.08
CA ALA A 10 -0.80 -6.37 -3.87
C ALA A 10 -2.01 -5.47 -3.55
N PHE A 11 -1.89 -4.17 -3.81
CA PHE A 11 -2.98 -3.20 -3.65
C PHE A 11 -4.13 -3.46 -4.62
N VAL A 12 -3.80 -3.68 -5.90
CA VAL A 12 -4.79 -3.97 -6.94
C VAL A 12 -5.45 -5.32 -6.71
N GLU A 13 -4.70 -6.34 -6.26
CA GLU A 13 -5.26 -7.65 -5.89
C GLU A 13 -6.22 -7.54 -4.70
N ALA A 14 -5.84 -6.81 -3.65
CA ALA A 14 -6.70 -6.55 -2.50
C ALA A 14 -8.01 -5.86 -2.91
N MET A 15 -7.97 -4.96 -3.89
CA MET A 15 -9.18 -4.32 -4.42
C MET A 15 -10.04 -5.21 -5.30
N LYS A 16 -9.44 -6.17 -6.01
CA LYS A 16 -10.16 -7.14 -6.84
C LYS A 16 -10.80 -8.23 -5.99
N MET A 17 -10.32 -8.46 -4.77
CA MET A 17 -10.97 -9.34 -3.83
C MET A 17 -12.37 -8.83 -3.48
N ASP A 18 -13.30 -9.77 -3.30
CA ASP A 18 -14.65 -9.43 -2.85
C ASP A 18 -14.62 -9.17 -1.33
N LEU A 19 -14.37 -7.92 -0.96
CA LEU A 19 -14.31 -7.47 0.44
C LEU A 19 -15.71 -7.18 1.02
N ARG A 20 -16.79 -7.58 0.33
CA ARG A 20 -18.17 -7.40 0.78
C ARG A 20 -18.42 -8.17 2.09
N GLY A 21 -18.76 -7.44 3.14
CA GLY A 21 -19.10 -8.01 4.46
C GLY A 21 -17.92 -8.16 5.43
N LEU A 22 -16.72 -7.70 5.06
CA LEU A 22 -15.61 -7.62 6.01
C LEU A 22 -15.84 -6.47 7.02
N PRO A 23 -15.44 -6.67 8.29
CA PRO A 23 -15.47 -5.60 9.28
C PRO A 23 -14.48 -4.49 8.92
N ASP A 24 -14.82 -3.27 9.32
CA ASP A 24 -13.93 -2.13 9.15
C ASP A 24 -12.61 -2.33 9.90
N GLY A 25 -11.50 -1.92 9.27
CA GLY A 25 -10.16 -2.13 9.80
C GLY A 25 -9.58 -3.51 9.51
N THR A 26 -10.19 -4.30 8.61
CA THR A 26 -9.63 -5.58 8.20
C THR A 26 -8.34 -5.36 7.42
N VAL A 27 -7.25 -5.98 7.88
CA VAL A 27 -5.99 -6.01 7.11
C VAL A 27 -6.08 -7.11 6.07
N VAL A 28 -6.22 -6.72 4.81
CA VAL A 28 -6.37 -7.62 3.65
C VAL A 28 -5.04 -8.26 3.29
N ALA A 29 -3.96 -7.49 3.33
CA ALA A 29 -2.62 -7.96 3.01
C ALA A 29 -1.58 -7.17 3.80
N ARG A 30 -0.41 -7.81 4.01
CA ARG A 30 0.76 -7.18 4.63
C ARG A 30 1.98 -7.47 3.80
N LEU A 31 2.78 -6.43 3.53
CA LEU A 31 4.05 -6.54 2.83
C LEU A 31 5.17 -6.30 3.84
N GLN A 32 6.00 -7.32 4.03
CA GLN A 32 7.16 -7.23 4.90
C GLN A 32 8.31 -6.51 4.20
N PRO A 33 9.12 -5.74 4.94
CA PRO A 33 10.37 -5.21 4.42
C PRO A 33 11.30 -6.35 4.03
N SER A 34 11.89 -6.24 2.85
CA SER A 34 12.79 -7.25 2.29
C SER A 34 13.94 -6.60 1.56
N ARG A 35 15.00 -7.36 1.28
CA ARG A 35 16.14 -6.84 0.49
C ARG A 35 15.78 -6.51 -0.96
N GLN A 36 14.62 -6.97 -1.44
CA GLN A 36 14.15 -6.78 -2.81
C GLN A 36 13.17 -5.60 -2.93
N ASN A 37 12.71 -5.03 -1.81
CA ASN A 37 11.82 -3.88 -1.80
C ASN A 37 12.44 -2.70 -1.05
N CYS A 38 11.85 -1.52 -1.20
CA CYS A 38 12.30 -0.32 -0.52
C CYS A 38 11.51 -0.05 0.77
N LEU A 39 10.83 -1.04 1.35
CA LEU A 39 10.03 -0.82 2.55
C LEU A 39 10.96 -0.69 3.77
N ALA A 40 10.83 0.42 4.49
CA ALA A 40 11.48 0.63 5.78
C ALA A 40 10.75 -0.09 6.92
N ARG A 41 9.42 -0.23 6.79
CA ARG A 41 8.52 -0.86 7.77
C ARG A 41 7.51 -1.75 7.05
N GLU A 42 6.83 -2.60 7.81
CA GLU A 42 5.70 -3.37 7.29
C GLU A 42 4.65 -2.42 6.69
N SER A 43 4.22 -2.72 5.47
CA SER A 43 3.12 -2.03 4.81
C SER A 43 1.85 -2.85 4.95
N CYS A 44 0.78 -2.21 5.43
CA CYS A 44 -0.51 -2.85 5.64
C CYS A 44 -1.53 -2.31 4.63
N ILE A 45 -2.23 -3.23 3.97
CA ILE A 45 -3.38 -2.92 3.13
C ILE A 45 -4.63 -3.16 3.95
N THR A 46 -5.37 -2.09 4.23
CA THR A 46 -6.51 -2.10 5.14
C THR A 46 -7.79 -1.80 4.37
N PHE A 47 -8.85 -2.49 4.74
CA PHE A 47 -10.20 -2.23 4.25
C PHE A 47 -11.04 -1.59 5.35
N THR A 48 -11.53 -0.39 5.09
CA THR A 48 -12.32 0.41 6.03
C THR A 48 -13.37 1.19 5.24
N ASP A 49 -14.63 1.15 5.68
CA ASP A 49 -15.73 1.94 5.12
C ASP A 49 -15.88 1.76 3.59
N GLY A 50 -15.77 0.51 3.13
CA GLY A 50 -15.87 0.19 1.70
C GLY A 50 -14.69 0.64 0.84
N LYS A 51 -13.61 1.16 1.45
CA LYS A 51 -12.42 1.67 0.77
C LYS A 51 -11.19 0.86 1.16
N VAL A 52 -10.31 0.65 0.17
CA VAL A 52 -9.00 0.05 0.39
C VAL A 52 -7.98 1.18 0.51
N SER A 53 -7.22 1.18 1.60
CA SER A 53 -6.07 2.06 1.82
C SER A 53 -4.81 1.23 2.06
N GLN A 54 -3.65 1.79 1.73
CA GLN A 54 -2.36 1.17 2.02
C GLN A 54 -1.38 2.20 2.53
N ASP A 55 -0.79 1.92 3.68
CA ASP A 55 0.27 2.76 4.25
C ASP A 55 1.64 2.18 3.91
N LEU A 56 2.53 3.05 3.45
CA LEU A 56 3.87 2.73 2.96
C LEU A 56 4.88 3.62 3.65
N CYS A 57 5.96 3.02 4.15
CA CYS A 57 7.13 3.72 4.63
C CYS A 57 8.31 3.21 3.79
N LEU A 58 8.86 4.08 2.95
CA LEU A 58 9.90 3.74 1.98
C LEU A 58 11.24 4.30 2.43
N ARG A 59 12.27 3.44 2.45
CA ARG A 59 13.65 3.86 2.64
C ARG A 59 14.26 4.22 1.29
N LEU A 60 14.82 5.42 1.20
CA LEU A 60 15.50 5.88 -0.01
C LEU A 60 16.81 5.11 -0.21
N ARG A 61 17.07 4.73 -1.45
CA ARG A 61 18.35 4.18 -1.93
C ARG A 61 19.21 5.32 -2.46
N ASN A 62 20.50 5.03 -2.68
CA ASN A 62 21.47 5.98 -3.25
C ASN A 62 21.59 7.31 -2.47
N VAL A 63 21.35 7.27 -1.17
CA VAL A 63 21.47 8.41 -0.24
C VAL A 63 21.92 7.91 1.13
N GLU A 64 22.59 8.76 1.91
CA GLU A 64 23.09 8.42 3.25
C GLU A 64 21.96 8.23 4.27
N CYS A 65 20.86 8.99 4.10
CA CYS A 65 19.69 8.93 4.96
C CYS A 65 18.45 9.47 4.23
N GLY A 66 17.28 8.98 4.63
CA GLY A 66 16.00 9.46 4.12
C GLY A 66 14.96 8.36 4.06
N GLU A 67 13.78 8.64 4.61
CA GLU A 67 12.60 7.80 4.54
C GLU A 67 11.42 8.66 4.06
N VAL A 68 10.49 8.04 3.33
CA VAL A 68 9.29 8.68 2.79
C VAL A 68 8.08 7.88 3.26
N GLU A 69 7.20 8.52 4.01
CA GLU A 69 5.91 7.96 4.37
C GLU A 69 4.84 8.45 3.40
N LEU A 70 4.03 7.52 2.90
CA LEU A 70 2.97 7.80 1.94
C LEU A 70 1.80 6.82 2.11
N SER A 71 0.59 7.32 1.88
CA SER A 71 -0.64 6.53 1.97
C SER A 71 -1.34 6.53 0.62
N LEU A 72 -1.73 5.34 0.16
CA LEU A 72 -2.47 5.14 -1.07
C LEU A 72 -3.95 4.99 -0.75
N TYR A 73 -4.77 5.67 -1.55
CA TYR A 73 -6.22 5.56 -1.51
C TYR A 73 -6.74 5.31 -2.90
N TRP A 74 -7.66 4.35 -3.01
CA TRP A 74 -8.34 4.14 -4.28
C TRP A 74 -9.58 5.02 -4.41
N ILE A 75 -9.70 5.66 -5.56
CA ILE A 75 -10.86 6.48 -5.93
C ILE A 75 -11.53 5.82 -7.12
N ARG A 76 -12.79 5.39 -6.95
CA ARG A 76 -13.60 4.96 -8.09
C ARG A 76 -14.15 6.18 -8.80
N LEU A 77 -13.80 6.34 -10.07
CA LEU A 77 -14.39 7.36 -10.93
C LEU A 77 -15.74 6.89 -11.46
N PRO A 78 -16.85 7.61 -11.20
CA PRO A 78 -18.14 7.27 -11.76
C PRO A 78 -18.12 7.52 -13.29
N GLY A 79 -18.43 6.48 -14.08
CA GLY A 79 -18.60 6.59 -15.53
C GLY A 79 -17.49 5.99 -16.40
N VAL A 80 -16.42 5.45 -15.81
CA VAL A 80 -15.38 4.73 -16.55
C VAL A 80 -15.61 3.22 -16.38
N LYS A 81 -15.91 2.53 -17.48
CA LYS A 81 -16.09 1.07 -17.55
C LYS A 81 -14.75 0.36 -17.63
#